data_AF-A0A917JW60-F1
#
_entry.id   AF-A0A917JW60-F1
#
_cell.length_a   1.000
_cell.length_b   1.000
_cell.length_c   1.000
_cell.angle_alpha   90.00
_cell.angle_beta   90.00
_cell.angle_gamma   90.00
#
_symmetry.space_group_name_H-M   'P 1'
#
loop_
_entity.id
_entity.type
_entity.pdbx_description
1 polymer ?
#
loop_
_entity_poly.entity_id
_entity_poly.type
_entity_poly.pdbx_seq_one_letter_code
_entity_poly.pdbx_strand_id
1 'polypeptide(L)'
;MSRGTWEIVKQSKRFYVMTYRKTGTALLFSAALNVLLGAGIYYTYFHQPERDFYATNGITPPVELTPLDEPNYTSDALLASDPVNDTNDAKVIPQ
;
A
#
# COMPACT_ATOMS: atom_id res chain seq x y z
N MET A 1 -48.84 18.32 -36.77
CA MET A 1 -47.80 18.67 -35.77
C MET A 1 -47.22 20.03 -36.12
N SER A 2 -47.06 20.93 -35.16
CA SER A 2 -46.41 22.22 -35.42
C SER A 2 -44.89 22.03 -35.50
N ARG A 3 -44.20 22.89 -36.26
CA ARG A 3 -42.72 22.87 -36.36
C ARG A 3 -42.04 22.95 -34.99
N GLY A 4 -42.63 23.69 -34.05
CA GLY A 4 -42.11 23.79 -32.67
C GLY A 4 -42.14 22.45 -31.92
N THR A 5 -43.20 21.65 -32.08
CA THR A 5 -43.27 20.32 -31.46
C THR A 5 -42.20 19.38 -32.01
N TRP A 6 -41.90 19.47 -33.31
CA TRP A 6 -40.88 18.65 -33.95
C TRP A 6 -39.46 18.96 -33.45
N GLU A 7 -39.11 20.25 -33.32
CA GLU A 7 -37.80 20.67 -32.81
C GLU A 7 -37.59 20.26 -31.34
N ILE A 8 -38.63 20.37 -30.50
CA ILE A 8 -38.58 19.92 -29.10
C ILE A 8 -38.30 18.40 -29.02
N VAL A 9 -38.97 17.60 -29.84
CA VAL A 9 -38.74 16.14 -29.90
C VAL A 9 -37.32 15.82 -30.38
N LYS A 10 -36.78 16.61 -31.32
CA LYS A 10 -35.42 16.41 -31.84
C LYS A 10 -34.37 16.76 -30.79
N GLN A 11 -34.55 17.87 -30.08
CA GLN A 11 -33.65 18.34 -29.04
C GLN A 11 -33.64 17.39 -27.83
N SER A 12 -34.80 16.90 -27.40
CA SER A 12 -34.89 15.95 -26.28
C SER A 12 -34.16 14.64 -26.61
N LYS A 13 -34.39 14.05 -27.78
CA LYS A 13 -33.67 12.84 -28.23
C LYS A 13 -32.16 13.06 -28.29
N ARG A 14 -31.71 14.21 -28.79
CA ARG A 14 -30.28 14.54 -28.87
C ARG A 14 -29.65 14.68 -27.48
N PHE A 15 -30.37 15.28 -26.52
CA PHE A 15 -29.96 15.36 -25.13
C PHE A 15 -29.82 13.96 -24.51
N TYR A 16 -30.81 13.08 -24.66
CA TYR A 16 -30.75 11.71 -24.14
C TYR A 16 -29.57 10.92 -24.69
N VAL A 17 -29.30 11.00 -26.00
CA VAL A 17 -28.17 10.31 -26.62
C VAL A 17 -26.83 10.82 -26.10
N MET A 18 -26.68 12.14 -25.99
CA MET A 18 -25.44 12.73 -25.46
C MET A 18 -25.23 12.37 -23.99
N THR A 19 -26.26 12.48 -23.17
CA THR A 19 -26.21 12.15 -21.74
C THR A 19 -25.89 10.67 -21.54
N TYR A 20 -26.57 9.77 -22.27
CA TYR A 20 -26.30 8.34 -22.19
C TYR A 20 -24.86 7.99 -22.57
N ARG A 21 -24.33 8.58 -23.64
CA ARG A 21 -22.93 8.36 -24.04
C ARG A 21 -21.95 8.88 -23.00
N LYS A 22 -22.19 10.07 -22.44
CA LYS A 22 -21.34 10.66 -21.39
C LYS A 22 -21.36 9.82 -20.11
N THR A 23 -22.54 9.43 -19.64
CA THR A 23 -22.70 8.57 -18.47
C THR A 23 -22.07 7.20 -18.72
N GLY A 24 -22.25 6.61 -19.90
CA GLY A 24 -21.62 5.36 -20.28
C GLY A 24 -20.09 5.45 -20.29
N THR A 25 -19.51 6.52 -20.87
CA THR A 25 -18.07 6.74 -20.82
C THR A 25 -17.55 6.97 -19.41
N ALA A 26 -18.29 7.70 -18.57
CA ALA A 26 -17.92 7.92 -17.17
C ALA A 26 -17.98 6.62 -16.37
N LEU A 27 -18.98 5.77 -16.62
CA LEU A 27 -19.10 4.45 -15.99
C LEU A 27 -17.94 3.53 -16.39
N LEU A 28 -17.61 3.48 -17.69
CA LEU A 28 -16.47 2.70 -18.20
C LEU A 28 -15.15 3.19 -17.59
N PHE A 29 -14.96 4.50 -17.52
CA PHE A 29 -13.77 5.09 -16.89
C PHE A 29 -13.69 4.76 -15.40
N SER A 30 -14.81 4.86 -14.68
CA SER A 30 -14.90 4.47 -13.26
C SER A 30 -14.58 2.99 -13.05
N ALA A 31 -15.11 2.11 -13.90
CA ALA A 31 -14.82 0.67 -13.85
C ALA A 31 -13.35 0.38 -14.13
N ALA A 32 -12.76 1.02 -15.15
CA ALA A 32 -11.34 0.89 -15.46
C ALA A 32 -10.46 1.38 -14.30
N LEU A 33 -10.81 2.51 -13.68
CA LEU A 33 -10.10 3.03 -12.52
C LEU A 33 -10.16 2.05 -11.33
N ASN A 34 -11.32 1.45 -11.06
CA ASN A 34 -11.44 0.43 -10.01
C ASN A 34 -10.57 -0.80 -10.28
N VAL A 35 -10.51 -1.26 -11.53
CA VAL A 35 -9.62 -2.37 -11.92
C VAL A 35 -8.16 -1.99 -11.71
N LEU A 36 -7.75 -0.78 -12.12
CA LEU A 36 -6.37 -0.31 -11.92
C LEU A 36 -6.01 -0.19 -10.44
N LEU A 37 -6.92 0.33 -9.60
CA LEU A 37 -6.72 0.42 -8.16
C LEU A 37 -6.62 -0.96 -7.52
N GLY A 38 -7.51 -1.89 -7.90
CA GLY A 38 -7.46 -3.28 -7.43
C GLY A 38 -6.17 -3.98 -7.82
N ALA A 39 -5.73 -3.82 -9.08
CA ALA A 39 -4.45 -4.36 -9.55
C ALA A 39 -3.26 -3.72 -8.81
N GLY A 40 -3.31 -2.41 -8.53
CA GLY A 40 -2.30 -1.71 -7.75
C GLY A 40 -2.19 -2.27 -6.33
N ILE A 41 -3.31 -2.45 -5.63
CA ILE A 41 -3.36 -3.05 -4.29
C ILE A 41 -2.83 -4.50 -4.31
N TYR A 42 -3.24 -5.28 -5.31
CA TYR A 42 -2.74 -6.64 -5.49
C TYR A 42 -1.22 -6.63 -5.67
N TYR A 43 -0.71 -5.79 -6.56
CA TYR A 43 0.72 -5.70 -6.82
C TYR A 43 1.50 -5.30 -5.57
N THR A 44 1.08 -4.26 -4.86
CA THR A 44 1.77 -3.80 -3.63
C THR A 44 1.68 -4.81 -2.49
N TYR A 45 0.62 -5.61 -2.41
CA TYR A 45 0.52 -6.65 -1.39
C TYR A 45 1.50 -7.80 -1.65
N PHE A 46 1.58 -8.29 -2.89
CA PHE A 46 2.39 -9.47 -3.21
C PHE A 46 3.84 -9.16 -3.61
N HIS A 47 4.17 -7.91 -3.93
CA HIS A 47 5.54 -7.47 -4.26
C HIS A 47 6.13 -6.58 -3.17
N GLN A 48 5.67 -6.74 -1.94
CA GLN A 48 6.36 -6.15 -0.80
C GLN A 48 7.79 -6.71 -0.74
N PRO A 49 8.82 -5.86 -0.64
CA PRO A 49 10.16 -6.35 -0.38
C PRO A 49 10.17 -7.10 0.95
N GLU A 50 11.06 -8.09 1.05
CA GLU A 50 11.31 -8.73 2.34
C GLU A 50 11.65 -7.66 3.37
N ARG A 51 11.08 -7.80 4.57
CA ARG A 51 11.25 -6.82 5.62
C ARG A 51 12.58 -7.05 6.30
N ASP A 52 13.42 -6.04 6.30
CA ASP A 52 14.64 -6.06 7.10
C ASP A 52 14.28 -5.98 8.58
N PHE A 53 14.86 -6.87 9.38
CA PHE A 53 14.68 -6.93 10.82
C PHE A 53 15.99 -6.50 11.49
N TYR A 54 15.91 -5.73 12.57
CA TYR A 54 17.10 -5.28 13.30
C TYR A 54 16.91 -5.50 14.80
N ALA A 55 17.95 -6.00 15.47
CA ALA A 55 18.04 -6.05 16.92
C ALA A 55 18.80 -4.82 17.43
N THR A 56 18.31 -4.24 18.53
CA THR A 56 18.98 -3.14 19.22
C THR A 56 18.97 -3.42 20.72
N ASN A 57 20.09 -3.21 21.41
CA ASN A 57 20.22 -3.43 22.85
C ASN A 57 20.69 -2.16 23.61
N GLY A 58 20.75 -1.01 22.93
CA GLY A 58 21.11 0.28 23.54
C GLY A 58 22.57 0.43 23.98
N ILE A 59 23.42 -0.58 23.69
CA ILE A 59 24.85 -0.64 23.99
C ILE A 59 25.63 -0.88 22.68
N THR A 60 25.22 -1.84 21.86
CA THR A 60 25.82 -2.12 20.55
C THR A 60 25.06 -1.40 19.43
N PRO A 61 25.72 -1.15 18.27
CA PRO A 61 25.04 -0.72 17.06
C PRO A 61 23.89 -1.68 16.66
N PRO A 62 22.86 -1.20 15.95
CA PRO A 62 21.82 -2.06 15.41
C PRO A 62 22.43 -3.19 14.56
N VAL A 63 22.02 -4.42 14.85
CA VAL A 63 22.45 -5.62 14.11
C VAL A 63 21.31 -6.06 13.21
N GLU A 64 21.58 -6.20 11.91
CA GLU A 64 20.64 -6.73 10.94
C GLU A 64 20.42 -8.23 11.19
N LEU A 65 19.15 -8.63 11.25
CA LEU A 65 18.72 -9.99 11.55
C LEU A 65 18.38 -10.71 10.25
N THR A 66 18.82 -11.96 10.15
CA THR A 66 18.37 -12.85 9.10
C THR A 66 17.00 -13.42 9.47
N PRO A 67 15.94 -13.18 8.67
CA PRO A 67 14.63 -13.77 8.91
C PRO A 67 14.70 -15.29 8.83
N LEU A 68 13.92 -15.97 9.66
CA LEU A 68 13.76 -17.42 9.63
C LEU A 68 12.34 -17.77 9.19
N ASP A 69 12.22 -18.82 8.39
CA ASP A 69 10.93 -19.35 7.93
C ASP A 69 10.16 -20.08 9.05
N GLU A 70 10.87 -20.53 10.10
CA GLU A 70 10.31 -21.28 11.22
C GLU A 70 10.85 -20.77 12.57
N PRO A 71 10.10 -20.95 13.68
CA PRO A 71 10.58 -20.61 15.01
C PRO A 71 11.84 -21.40 15.40
N ASN A 72 12.75 -20.76 16.14
CA ASN A 72 13.88 -21.48 16.72
C ASN A 72 13.41 -22.39 17.87
N TYR A 73 13.45 -23.70 17.67
CA TYR A 73 13.12 -24.71 18.71
C TYR A 73 14.33 -25.20 19.51
N THR A 74 15.54 -24.69 19.21
CA THR A 74 16.76 -25.05 19.93
C THR A 74 16.95 -24.18 21.17
N SER A 75 17.81 -24.63 22.09
CA SER A 75 18.24 -23.82 23.24
C SER A 75 19.40 -22.87 22.90
N ASP A 76 19.84 -22.87 21.65
CA ASP A 76 20.95 -22.03 21.19
C ASP A 76 20.43 -20.64 20.79
N ALA A 77 21.09 -19.60 21.29
CA ALA A 77 20.78 -18.23 20.92
C ALA A 77 21.14 -17.97 19.45
N LEU A 78 20.26 -17.28 18.72
CA LEU A 78 20.49 -16.92 17.31
C LEU A 78 21.54 -15.81 17.14
N LEU A 79 21.74 -15.01 18.18
CA LEU A 79 22.70 -13.93 18.20
C LEU A 79 23.86 -14.29 19.13
N ALA A 80 25.06 -13.81 18.78
CA ALA A 80 26.20 -13.87 19.66
C ALA A 80 25.90 -13.11 20.96
N SER A 81 26.53 -13.54 22.06
CA SER A 81 26.41 -12.84 23.33
C SER A 81 26.88 -11.39 23.20
N ASP A 82 26.16 -10.48 23.85
CA ASP A 82 26.56 -9.08 23.91
C ASP A 82 27.99 -8.96 24.46
N PRO A 83 28.77 -7.98 23.98
CA PRO A 83 30.10 -7.73 24.54
C PRO A 83 29.97 -7.44 26.03
N VAL A 84 30.81 -8.09 26.84
CA VAL A 84 30.89 -7.82 28.27
C VAL A 84 31.33 -6.37 28.46
N ASN A 85 30.42 -5.53 28.92
CA ASN A 85 30.73 -4.14 29.19
C ASN A 85 31.44 -4.06 30.55
N ASP A 86 32.77 -4.14 30.53
CA ASP A 86 33.62 -3.92 31.73
C ASP A 86 33.73 -2.44 32.14
N THR A 87 33.01 -1.54 31.45
CA THR A 87 33.10 -0.10 31.67
C THR A 87 31.83 0.45 32.30
N ASN A 88 32.04 1.00 33.49
CA ASN A 88 31.10 1.69 34.38
C ASN A 88 30.64 3.04 33.77
N ASP A 89 30.31 3.07 32.48
CA ASP A 89 29.93 4.29 31.77
C ASP A 89 28.44 4.53 31.99
N ALA A 90 28.15 5.31 33.03
CA ALA A 90 26.82 5.85 33.31
C ALA A 90 26.29 6.54 32.04
N LYS A 91 25.30 5.90 31.40
CA LYS A 91 24.61 6.42 30.22
C LYS A 91 24.00 7.79 30.55
N VAL A 92 24.65 8.87 30.12
CA VAL A 92 24.16 10.24 30.32
C VAL A 92 22.95 10.45 29.42
N ILE A 93 21.77 10.54 30.03
CA ILE A 93 20.53 10.90 29.32
C ILE A 93 20.52 12.43 29.19
N PRO A 94 20.47 12.99 27.96
CA PRO A 94 20.33 14.44 27.77
C PRO A 94 19.02 14.95 28.38
N GLN A 95 19.08 16.07 29.10
CA GLN A 95 17.92 16.79 29.64
C GLN A 95 17.23 17.62 28.56
#